data_AF-A0A3A4YZ91-F1
#
_entry.id   AF-A0A3A4YZ91-F1
#
_cell.length_a   1.000
_cell.length_b   1.000
_cell.length_c   1.000
_cell.angle_alpha   90.00
_cell.angle_beta   90.00
_cell.angle_gamma   90.00
#
_symmetry.space_group_name_H-M   'P 1'
#
loop_
_entity.id
_entity.type
_entity.pdbx_description
1 polymer ?
#
loop_
_entity_poly.entity_id
_entity_poly.type
_entity_poly.pdbx_seq_one_letter_code
_entity_poly.pdbx_strand_id
1 'polypeptide(L)'
;MKSATVPSFWERYNKLDREIRGRAKKAYRLWAENPFHPSLHFKCVNRDENIWSVRLTLGYRALGVLDQGTVTWFWVGSHDEYERFFG
;
A
#
# COMPACT_ATOMS: atom_id res chain seq x y z
N MET A 1 7.25 -2.64 11.99
CA MET A 1 5.89 -3.20 11.78
C MET A 1 6.01 -4.53 11.07
N LYS A 2 5.04 -5.43 11.23
CA LYS A 2 4.97 -6.69 10.46
C LYS A 2 4.12 -6.48 9.20
N SER A 3 4.33 -7.32 8.20
CA SER A 3 3.60 -7.26 6.92
C SER A 3 2.94 -8.60 6.62
N ALA A 4 1.68 -8.56 6.20
CA ALA A 4 0.94 -9.68 5.66
C ALA A 4 0.21 -9.26 4.39
N THR A 5 -0.19 -10.22 3.56
CA THR A 5 -0.94 -9.98 2.32
C THR A 5 -2.06 -10.98 2.21
N VAL A 6 -3.20 -10.58 1.66
CA VAL A 6 -4.30 -11.48 1.29
C VAL A 6 -4.32 -11.74 -0.23
N PRO A 7 -5.01 -12.78 -0.72
CA PRO A 7 -5.02 -13.13 -2.15
C PRO A 7 -5.42 -11.97 -3.08
N SER A 8 -6.39 -11.14 -2.69
CA SER A 8 -6.85 -9.98 -3.48
C SER A 8 -5.72 -8.98 -3.79
N PHE A 9 -4.75 -8.85 -2.88
CA PHE A 9 -3.59 -8.01 -3.11
C PHE A 9 -2.75 -8.56 -4.28
N TRP A 10 -2.47 -9.86 -4.27
CA TRP A 10 -1.67 -10.51 -5.30
C TRP A 10 -2.36 -10.53 -6.66
N GLU A 11 -3.68 -10.73 -6.70
CA GLU A 11 -4.46 -10.64 -7.92
C GLU A 11 -4.33 -9.28 -8.59
N ARG A 12 -4.39 -8.19 -7.81
CA ARG A 12 -4.19 -6.84 -8.35
C ARG A 12 -2.74 -6.57 -8.69
N TYR A 13 -1.82 -6.95 -7.81
CA TYR A 13 -0.38 -6.78 -8.02
C TYR A 13 0.09 -7.44 -9.31
N ASN A 14 -0.40 -8.64 -9.62
CA ASN A 14 -0.02 -9.39 -10.81
C ASN A 14 -0.54 -8.77 -12.12
N LYS A 15 -1.59 -7.95 -12.05
CA LYS A 15 -2.11 -7.17 -13.19
C LYS A 15 -1.32 -5.88 -13.45
N LEU A 16 -0.43 -5.49 -12.54
CA LEU A 16 0.42 -4.31 -12.72
C LEU A 16 1.54 -4.58 -13.72
N ASP A 17 1.87 -3.55 -14.50
CA ASP A 17 3.03 -3.57 -15.37
C ASP A 17 4.31 -3.89 -14.62
N ARG A 18 5.25 -4.52 -15.33
CA ARG A 18 6.51 -4.99 -14.75
C ARG A 18 7.30 -3.86 -14.06
N GLU A 19 7.28 -2.65 -14.61
CA GLU A 19 7.92 -1.51 -13.98
C GLU A 19 7.27 -1.17 -12.64
N ILE A 20 5.94 -1.06 -12.60
CA ILE A 20 5.19 -0.70 -11.39
C ILE A 20 5.37 -1.76 -10.31
N ARG A 21 5.38 -3.05 -10.67
CA ARG A 21 5.75 -4.14 -9.75
C ARG A 21 7.15 -3.95 -9.15
N GLY A 22 8.12 -3.53 -9.96
CA GLY A 22 9.46 -3.19 -9.49
C GLY A 22 9.47 -2.04 -8.49
N ARG A 23 8.73 -0.96 -8.77
CA ARG A 23 8.58 0.19 -7.87
C ARG A 23 7.88 -0.19 -6.57
N ALA A 24 6.83 -1.01 -6.64
CA ALA A 24 6.11 -1.52 -5.48
C ALA A 24 7.03 -2.34 -4.56
N LYS A 25 7.86 -3.24 -5.11
CA LYS A 25 8.88 -3.97 -4.33
C LYS A 25 9.89 -3.04 -3.65
N LYS A 26 10.34 -1.98 -4.34
CA LYS A 26 11.26 -0.98 -3.77
C LYS A 26 10.61 -0.23 -2.61
N ALA A 27 9.38 0.23 -2.79
CA ALA A 27 8.61 0.90 -1.74
C ALA A 27 8.37 -0.02 -0.54
N TYR A 28 8.04 -1.29 -0.77
CA TYR A 28 7.88 -2.28 0.30
C TYR A 28 9.17 -2.47 1.12
N ARG A 29 10.33 -2.59 0.47
CA ARG A 29 11.62 -2.69 1.18
C ARG A 29 11.88 -1.47 2.06
N LEU A 30 11.68 -0.27 1.50
CA LEU A 30 11.82 0.97 2.25
C LEU A 30 10.83 1.03 3.42
N TRP A 31 9.59 0.60 3.22
CA TRP A 31 8.57 0.56 4.27
C TRP A 31 8.93 -0.45 5.37
N ALA A 32 9.49 -1.61 5.02
CA ALA A 32 9.89 -2.62 5.99
C ALA A 32 11.04 -2.13 6.90
N GLU A 33 11.96 -1.32 6.35
CA GLU A 33 13.08 -0.71 7.09
C GLU A 33 12.64 0.54 7.86
N ASN A 34 11.89 1.43 7.22
CA ASN A 34 11.41 2.69 7.79
C ASN A 34 9.99 2.99 7.28
N PRO A 35 8.95 2.48 7.97
CA PRO A 35 7.55 2.65 7.56
C PRO A 35 7.14 4.12 7.40
N PHE A 36 7.76 5.02 8.16
CA PHE A 36 7.43 6.45 8.20
C PHE A 36 8.42 7.30 7.39
N HIS A 37 9.17 6.69 6.46
CA HIS A 37 10.01 7.45 5.54
C HIS A 37 9.13 8.47 4.76
N PRO A 38 9.49 9.77 4.69
CA PRO A 38 8.62 10.81 4.14
C PRO A 38 8.10 10.53 2.72
N SER A 39 8.91 9.92 1.86
CA SER A 39 8.52 9.59 0.48
C SER A 39 7.40 8.56 0.36
N LEU A 40 7.19 7.73 1.40
CA LEU A 40 6.15 6.72 1.42
C LEU A 40 4.78 7.32 1.72
N HIS A 41 4.71 8.51 2.34
CA HIS A 41 3.46 9.11 2.81
C HIS A 41 2.56 8.10 3.54
N PHE A 42 3.16 7.22 4.36
CA PHE A 42 2.43 6.17 5.06
C PHE A 42 1.53 6.79 6.13
N LYS A 43 0.22 6.72 5.93
CA LYS A 43 -0.76 7.40 6.79
C LYS A 43 -2.09 6.64 6.88
N CYS A 44 -2.79 6.83 8.00
CA CYS A 44 -4.17 6.40 8.16
C CYS A 44 -5.08 7.24 7.26
N VAL A 45 -5.93 6.58 6.47
CA VAL A 45 -6.87 7.20 5.52
C VAL A 45 -8.34 6.93 5.86
N ASN A 46 -8.60 5.89 6.65
CA ASN A 46 -9.89 5.65 7.30
C ASN A 46 -9.61 5.16 8.73
N ARG A 47 -10.12 5.89 9.73
CA ARG A 47 -9.87 5.59 11.15
C ARG A 47 -10.80 4.49 11.67
N ASP A 48 -12.02 4.42 11.18
CA ASP A 48 -13.05 3.49 11.66
C ASP A 48 -12.66 2.04 11.32
N GLU A 49 -12.10 1.82 10.13
CA GLU A 49 -11.60 0.52 9.67
C GLU A 49 -10.08 0.36 9.82
N ASN A 50 -9.41 1.35 10.40
CA ASN A 50 -7.95 1.44 10.53
C ASN A 50 -7.20 1.12 9.22
N ILE A 51 -7.66 1.73 8.11
CA ILE A 51 -7.03 1.58 6.80
C ILE A 51 -5.90 2.58 6.66
N TRP A 52 -4.74 2.08 6.21
CA TRP A 52 -3.55 2.84 5.94
C TRP A 52 -3.18 2.76 4.47
N SER A 53 -2.67 3.87 3.95
CA SER A 53 -2.22 4.01 2.57
C SER A 53 -0.72 4.23 2.51
N VAL A 54 -0.04 3.60 1.55
CA VAL A 54 1.36 3.83 1.22
C VAL A 54 1.53 4.24 -0.24
N ARG A 55 2.38 5.23 -0.49
CA ARG A 55 2.76 5.70 -1.82
C ARG A 55 3.82 4.78 -2.43
N LEU A 56 3.50 4.20 -3.58
CA LEU A 56 4.43 3.38 -4.36
C LEU A 56 5.15 4.20 -5.44
N THR A 57 4.37 5.05 -6.13
CA THR A 57 4.81 6.06 -7.09
C THR A 57 3.85 7.25 -7.01
N LEU A 58 4.00 8.30 -7.83
CA LEU A 58 3.01 9.37 -7.88
C LEU A 58 1.61 8.83 -8.23
N GLY A 59 1.53 7.93 -9.20
CA GLY A 59 0.29 7.38 -9.74
C GLY A 59 -0.19 6.06 -9.13
N TYR A 60 0.48 5.48 -8.11
CA TYR A 60 0.07 4.21 -7.51
C TYR A 60 0.13 4.22 -5.99
N ARG A 61 -0.81 3.50 -5.35
CA ARG A 61 -0.91 3.30 -3.90
C ARG A 61 -1.10 1.83 -3.57
N ALA A 62 -0.78 1.46 -2.33
CA ALA A 62 -1.25 0.23 -1.71
C ALA A 62 -2.00 0.54 -0.41
N LEU A 63 -2.98 -0.29 -0.09
CA LEU A 63 -3.81 -0.17 1.11
C LEU A 63 -3.69 -1.42 1.97
N GLY A 64 -3.68 -1.20 3.27
CA GLY A 64 -3.71 -2.29 4.25
C GLY A 64 -4.42 -1.86 5.52
N VAL A 65 -4.97 -2.84 6.23
CA VAL A 65 -5.49 -2.64 7.59
C VAL A 65 -4.32 -2.80 8.55
N LEU A 66 -4.15 -1.84 9.46
CA LEU A 66 -3.18 -1.97 10.56
C LEU A 66 -3.89 -2.59 11.76
N ASP A 67 -3.40 -3.73 12.24
CA ASP A 67 -3.88 -4.32 13.49
C ASP A 67 -2.71 -4.91 14.27
N GLN A 68 -2.66 -4.62 15.58
CA GLN A 68 -1.63 -5.11 16.50
C GLN A 68 -0.18 -5.04 15.95
N GLY A 69 0.14 -3.95 15.23
CA GLY A 69 1.47 -3.72 14.65
C GLY A 69 1.76 -4.48 13.34
N THR A 70 0.77 -5.15 12.76
CA THR A 70 0.82 -5.82 11.46
C THR A 70 -0.03 -5.06 10.45
N VAL A 71 0.53 -4.74 9.29
CA VAL A 71 -0.24 -4.25 8.16
C VAL A 71 -0.59 -5.42 7.25
N THR A 72 -1.89 -5.67 7.09
CA THR A 72 -2.41 -6.67 6.15
C THR A 72 -2.84 -5.96 4.87
N TRP A 73 -2.01 -6.06 3.83
CA TRP A 73 -2.26 -5.43 2.55
C TRP A 73 -3.32 -6.20 1.77
N PHE A 74 -4.36 -5.50 1.33
CA PHE A 74 -5.50 -6.09 0.61
C PHE A 74 -5.69 -5.51 -0.79
N TRP A 75 -5.06 -4.38 -1.10
CA TRP A 75 -5.23 -3.68 -2.35
C TRP A 75 -3.97 -2.96 -2.82
N VAL A 76 -3.78 -2.93 -4.14
CA VAL A 76 -2.80 -2.11 -4.84
C VAL A 76 -3.40 -1.64 -6.17
N GLY A 77 -3.17 -0.39 -6.55
CA GLY A 77 -3.79 0.18 -7.75
C GLY A 77 -3.40 1.62 -8.00
N SER A 78 -4.04 2.18 -9.03
CA SER A 78 -3.77 3.55 -9.48
C SER A 78 -4.24 4.58 -8.45
N HIS A 79 -3.69 5.80 -8.53
CA HIS A 79 -4.13 6.91 -7.71
C HIS A 79 -5.60 7.26 -8.00
N ASP A 80 -6.02 7.23 -9.27
CA ASP A 80 -7.40 7.53 -9.66
C ASP A 80 -8.41 6.56 -9.04
N GLU A 81 -8.07 5.26 -8.98
CA GLU A 81 -8.91 4.29 -8.27
C GLU A 81 -8.90 4.52 -6.76
N TYR A 82 -7.76 4.90 -6.18
CA TYR A 82 -7.64 5.23 -4.77
C TYR A 82 -8.50 6.44 -4.39
N GLU A 83 -8.52 7.50 -5.20
CA GLU A 83 -9.33 8.70 -4.95
C GLU A 83 -10.83 8.41 -4.98
N ARG A 84 -11.28 7.38 -5.71
CA ARG A 84 -12.69 6.96 -5.65
C ARG A 84 -13.10 6.35 -4.30
N PHE A 85 -12.14 5.89 -3.50
CA PHE A 85 -12.39 5.35 -2.17
C PHE A 85 -12.23 6.40 -1.06
N PHE A 86 -11.25 7.30 -1.19
CA PHE A 86 -10.80 8.18 -0.10
C PHE A 86 -10.53 9.63 -0.52
N GLY A 87 -10.97 10.04 -1.71
CA GLY A 87 -10.95 11.44 -2.18
C GLY A 87 -12.14 12.26 -1.71
#